data_AF-A0A661IC06-F1
#
_entry.id   AF-A0A661IC06-F1
#
_cell.length_a   1.000
_cell.length_b   1.000
_cell.length_c   1.000
_cell.angle_alpha   90.00
_cell.angle_beta   90.00
_cell.angle_gamma   90.00
#
_symmetry.space_group_name_H-M   'P 1'
#
loop_
_entity.id
_entity.type
_entity.pdbx_description
1 polymer ?
#
loop_
_entity_poly.entity_id
_entity_poly.type
_entity_poly.pdbx_seq_one_letter_code
_entity_poly.pdbx_strand_id
1 'polypeptide(L)'
;MLTIEIITEFLGWCSVINIVILALSAIFIIVFNDTTIKIHSKLFNLDKIYLQQSYFKYLAQYKIIIIIFNIVPYFALKIIG
;
A
#
# COMPACT_ATOMS: atom_id res chain seq x y z
N MET A 1 0.24 -12.57 28.14
CA MET A 1 -0.36 -11.21 28.10
C MET A 1 0.39 -10.43 27.04
N LEU A 2 -0.28 -9.72 26.14
CA LEU A 2 0.39 -8.89 25.11
C LEU A 2 1.11 -7.72 25.80
N THR A 3 2.40 -7.53 25.52
CA THR A 3 3.18 -6.40 26.02
C THR A 3 3.19 -5.28 24.97
N ILE A 4 3.44 -4.04 25.42
CA ILE A 4 3.63 -2.89 24.53
C ILE A 4 4.75 -3.18 23.52
N GLU A 5 5.80 -3.88 23.94
CA GLU A 5 6.91 -4.31 23.09
C GLU A 5 6.44 -5.23 21.94
N ILE A 6 5.68 -6.29 22.23
CA ILE A 6 5.17 -7.21 21.20
C ILE A 6 4.27 -6.49 20.19
N ILE A 7 3.39 -5.60 20.65
CA ILE A 7 2.50 -4.82 19.76
C ILE A 7 3.33 -3.85 18.90
N THR A 8 4.35 -3.23 19.48
CA THR A 8 5.25 -2.31 18.76
C THR A 8 6.02 -3.03 17.67
N GLU A 9 6.59 -4.20 17.95
CA GLU A 9 7.28 -5.02 16.96
C GLU A 9 6.34 -5.47 15.84
N PHE A 10 5.14 -5.93 16.20
CA PHE A 10 4.12 -6.33 15.24
C PHE A 10 3.76 -5.18 14.28
N LEU A 11 3.43 -3.99 14.81
CA LEU A 11 3.11 -2.83 13.97
C LEU A 11 4.30 -2.35 13.15
N GLY A 12 5.53 -2.54 13.65
CA GLY A 12 6.76 -2.28 12.90
C GLY A 12 6.88 -3.18 11.67
N TRP A 13 6.73 -4.50 11.84
CA TRP A 13 6.75 -5.45 10.71
C TRP A 13 5.57 -5.25 9.76
N CYS A 14 4.37 -4.97 10.28
CA CYS A 14 3.22 -4.59 9.45
C CYS A 14 3.51 -3.36 8.61
N SER A 15 4.20 -2.35 9.16
CA SER A 15 4.61 -1.14 8.42
C SER A 15 5.59 -1.49 7.29
N VAL A 16 6.66 -2.24 7.60
CA VAL A 16 7.68 -2.63 6.61
C VAL A 16 7.06 -3.43 5.45
N ILE A 17 6.30 -4.48 5.75
CA ILE A 17 5.70 -5.34 4.72
C ILE A 17 4.77 -4.54 3.81
N ASN A 18 3.92 -3.69 4.39
CA ASN A 18 2.98 -2.89 3.62
C ASN A 18 3.68 -1.80 2.77
N ILE A 19 4.76 -1.19 3.28
CA ILE A 19 5.57 -0.24 2.50
C ILE A 19 6.21 -0.95 1.31
N VAL A 20 6.75 -2.16 1.51
CA VAL A 20 7.34 -2.98 0.42
C VAL A 20 6.28 -3.31 -0.63
N ILE A 21 5.09 -3.75 -0.22
CA ILE A 21 3.98 -4.01 -1.17
C ILE A 21 3.63 -2.74 -1.94
N LEU A 22 3.44 -1.60 -1.26
CA LEU A 22 3.12 -0.33 -1.92
C LEU A 22 4.20 0.08 -2.93
N ALA A 23 5.48 -0.09 -2.57
CA ALA A 23 6.61 0.23 -3.44
C ALA A 23 6.65 -0.69 -4.66
N LEU A 24 6.49 -2.01 -4.48
CA LEU A 24 6.43 -2.97 -5.58
C LEU A 24 5.25 -2.70 -6.50
N SER A 25 4.07 -2.40 -5.97
CA SER A 25 2.89 -2.01 -6.76
C SER A 25 3.16 -0.74 -7.55
N ALA A 26 3.76 0.28 -6.95
CA ALA A 26 4.10 1.52 -7.63
C ALA A 26 5.11 1.28 -8.76
N ILE A 27 6.17 0.53 -8.51
CA ILE A 27 7.16 0.15 -9.52
C ILE A 27 6.49 -0.61 -10.66
N PHE A 28 5.64 -1.60 -10.36
CA PHE A 28 4.97 -2.39 -11.37
C PHE A 28 4.06 -1.54 -12.26
N ILE A 29 3.26 -0.65 -11.65
CA ILE A 29 2.37 0.26 -12.38
C ILE A 29 3.17 1.24 -13.24
N ILE A 30 4.30 1.78 -12.75
CA ILE A 30 5.11 2.75 -13.50
C ILE A 30 5.86 2.07 -14.65
N VAL A 31 6.55 0.95 -14.38
CA VAL A 31 7.40 0.25 -15.36
C VAL A 31 6.58 -0.48 -16.41
N PHE A 32 5.49 -1.13 -16.02
CA PHE A 32 4.66 -1.95 -16.89
C PHE A 32 3.34 -1.30 -17.25
N ASN A 33 3.24 0.04 -17.16
CA ASN A 33 1.96 0.76 -17.29
C ASN A 33 1.21 0.38 -18.58
N ASP A 34 1.87 0.49 -19.73
CA ASP A 34 1.24 0.27 -21.04
C ASP A 34 0.79 -1.18 -21.24
N THR A 35 1.60 -2.14 -20.80
CA THR A 35 1.27 -3.57 -20.90
C THR A 35 0.13 -3.92 -19.95
N THR A 36 0.20 -3.48 -18.71
CA THR A 36 -0.80 -3.72 -17.66
C THR A 36 -2.14 -3.09 -18.03
N ILE A 37 -2.15 -1.84 -18.52
CA ILE A 37 -3.36 -1.17 -19.00
C ILE A 37 -3.97 -1.93 -20.17
N LYS A 38 -3.18 -2.35 -21.17
CA LYS A 38 -3.71 -3.10 -22.32
C LYS A 38 -4.35 -4.43 -21.91
N ILE A 39 -3.70 -5.17 -21.01
CA ILE A 39 -4.21 -6.46 -20.53
C ILE A 39 -5.48 -6.25 -19.72
N HIS A 40 -5.46 -5.38 -18.71
CA HIS A 40 -6.62 -5.16 -17.85
C HIS A 40 -7.78 -4.48 -18.59
N SER A 41 -7.51 -3.59 -19.54
CA SER A 41 -8.55 -2.97 -20.38
C SER A 41 -9.30 -4.04 -21.18
N LYS A 42 -8.58 -4.99 -21.78
CA LYS A 42 -9.21 -6.11 -22.52
C LYS A 42 -9.90 -7.11 -21.61
N LEU A 43 -9.26 -7.48 -20.50
CA LEU A 43 -9.77 -8.50 -19.58
C LEU A 43 -11.07 -8.07 -18.89
N PHE A 44 -11.15 -6.78 -18.52
CA PHE A 44 -12.28 -6.23 -17.77
C PHE A 44 -13.20 -5.34 -18.63
N ASN A 45 -12.91 -5.19 -19.92
CA ASN A 45 -13.63 -4.30 -20.84
C ASN A 45 -13.75 -2.85 -20.30
N LEU A 46 -12.63 -2.31 -19.82
CA LEU A 46 -12.53 -0.98 -19.20
C LEU A 46 -11.75 0.01 -20.06
N ASP A 47 -12.12 1.29 -19.96
CA ASP A 47 -11.34 2.37 -20.58
C ASP A 47 -9.95 2.47 -19.94
N LYS A 48 -8.93 2.73 -20.77
CA LYS A 48 -7.55 2.95 -20.35
C LYS A 48 -7.41 4.14 -19.40
N ILE A 49 -8.14 5.23 -19.65
CA ILE A 49 -8.12 6.44 -18.80
C ILE A 49 -8.68 6.09 -17.41
N TYR A 50 -9.76 5.32 -17.38
CA TYR A 50 -10.34 4.85 -16.13
C TYR A 50 -9.36 3.97 -15.35
N LEU A 51 -8.63 3.07 -16.01
CA LEU A 51 -7.61 2.23 -15.37
C LEU A 51 -6.44 3.05 -14.82
N GLN A 52 -5.95 4.06 -15.55
CA GLN A 52 -4.89 4.95 -15.09
C GLN A 52 -5.29 5.69 -13.80
N GLN A 53 -6.49 6.27 -13.79
CA GLN A 53 -7.03 6.95 -12.60
C GLN A 53 -7.21 5.96 -11.44
N SER A 54 -7.68 4.75 -11.74
CA SER A 54 -7.89 3.71 -10.74
C SER A 54 -6.59 3.24 -10.09
N TYR A 55 -5.49 3.11 -10.84
CA TYR A 55 -4.18 2.77 -10.30
C TYR A 55 -3.61 3.86 -9.40
N PHE A 56 -3.71 5.13 -9.81
CA PHE A 56 -3.31 6.24 -8.95
C PHE A 56 -4.12 6.27 -7.65
N LYS A 57 -5.45 6.09 -7.76
CA LYS A 57 -6.34 6.00 -6.60
C LYS A 57 -5.99 4.83 -5.68
N TYR A 58 -5.72 3.66 -6.25
CA TYR A 58 -5.28 2.49 -5.49
C TYR A 58 -4.02 2.79 -4.67
N LEU A 59 -2.97 3.33 -5.30
CA LEU A 59 -1.73 3.68 -4.60
C LEU A 59 -1.96 4.72 -3.50
N ALA A 60 -2.76 5.75 -3.76
CA ALA A 60 -3.08 6.79 -2.78
C ALA A 60 -3.87 6.24 -1.59
N GLN A 61 -4.91 5.43 -1.84
CA GLN A 61 -5.73 4.83 -0.79
C GLN A 61 -4.93 3.82 0.04
N TYR A 62 -4.15 2.95 -0.61
CA TYR A 62 -3.30 1.99 0.08
C TYR A 62 -2.28 2.70 0.98
N LYS A 63 -1.66 3.79 0.49
CA LYS A 63 -0.77 4.64 1.30
C LYS A 63 -1.45 5.20 2.55
N ILE A 64 -2.68 5.72 2.42
CA ILE A 64 -3.43 6.26 3.57
C ILE A 64 -3.73 5.17 4.60
N ILE A 65 -4.17 3.99 4.15
CA ILE A 65 -4.46 2.85 5.04
C ILE A 65 -3.23 2.47 5.85
N ILE A 66 -2.07 2.33 5.22
CA ILE A 66 -0.83 1.95 5.91
C ILE A 66 -0.41 3.01 6.93
N ILE A 67 -0.55 4.29 6.58
CA ILE A 67 -0.24 5.39 7.49
C ILE A 67 -1.11 5.30 8.74
N ILE A 68 -2.44 5.21 8.57
CA ILE A 68 -3.40 5.26 9.67
C ILE A 68 -3.33 4.01 10.55
N PHE A 69 -3.24 2.82 9.96
CA PHE A 69 -3.40 1.57 10.71
C PHE A 69 -2.08 0.93 11.16
N ASN A 70 -0.94 1.30 10.57
CA ASN A 70 0.34 0.68 10.90
C ASN A 70 1.36 1.70 11.40
N ILE A 71 1.66 2.72 10.58
CA ILE A 71 2.78 3.64 10.85
C ILE A 71 2.47 4.57 12.02
N VAL A 72 1.31 5.23 12.01
CA VAL A 72 0.89 6.12 13.11
C VAL A 72 0.83 5.38 14.44
N PRO A 73 0.16 4.22 14.58
CA PRO A 73 0.12 3.52 15.85
C PRO A 73 1.46 2.93 16.27
N TYR A 74 2.33 2.51 15.32
CA TYR A 74 3.71 2.14 15.63
C TYR A 74 4.46 3.29 16.32
N PHE A 75 4.42 4.49 15.74
CA PHE A 75 5.08 5.66 16.32
C PHE A 75 4.43 6.08 17.64
N ALA A 76 3.10 6.01 17.76
CA ALA A 76 2.43 6.30 19.01
C ALA A 76 2.92 5.40 20.15
N LEU A 77 3.08 4.08 19.91
CA LEU A 77 3.63 3.17 20.91
C LEU A 77 5.10 3.45 21.21
N LYS A 78 5.93 3.76 20.21
CA LYS A 78 7.34 4.16 20.41
C LYS A 78 7.51 5.47 21.18
N ILE A 79 6.49 6.32 21.24
CA ILE A 79 6.50 7.58 21.98
C ILE A 79 6.05 7.37 23.43
N ILE A 80 5.07 6.49 23.65
CA ILE A 80 4.46 6.27 24.97
C ILE A 80 5.22 5.21 25.79
N GLY A 81 5.75 4.16 25.13
CA GLY A 81 6.57 3.12 25.74
C GLY A 81 8.06 3.43 25.66
#